data_AF-A0A6D2JT76-F1
#
_entry.id   AF-A0A6D2JT76-F1
#
_cell.length_a   1.000
_cell.length_b   1.000
_cell.length_c   1.000
_cell.angle_alpha   90.00
_cell.angle_beta   90.00
_cell.angle_gamma   90.00
#
_symmetry.space_group_name_H-M   'P 1'
#
loop_
_entity.id
_entity.type
_entity.pdbx_description
1 polymer ?
#
loop_
_entity_poly.entity_id
_entity_poly.type
_entity_poly.pdbx_seq_one_letter_code
_entity_poly.pdbx_strand_id
1 'polypeptide(L)'
;MENIRLGGRRSEATVYEMCSKYYLIELWALAYHRTIYPVPHVSTWDVPEEIQKLFALPFDYDKTKGRNQEERFPGTGESRKKKKKTSNKPQLDKNLGKWFQPVRSDT
;
A
#
# COMPACT_ATOMS: atom_id res chain seq x y z
N MET A 1 17.98 -7.58 52.50
CA MET A 1 17.13 -6.38 52.60
C MET A 1 17.63 -5.44 51.51
N GLU A 2 16.90 -5.08 50.45
CA GLU A 2 15.46 -5.04 50.18
C GLU A 2 15.22 -5.19 48.67
N ASN A 3 14.12 -5.87 48.34
CA ASN A 3 13.65 -6.04 46.97
C ASN A 3 12.79 -4.82 46.62
N ILE A 4 13.23 -3.99 45.67
CA ILE A 4 12.39 -2.90 45.15
C ILE A 4 11.33 -3.55 44.26
N ARG A 5 10.17 -3.78 44.86
CA ARG A 5 8.92 -4.08 44.17
C ARG A 5 8.64 -2.93 43.21
N LEU A 6 8.86 -3.13 41.91
CA LEU A 6 8.30 -2.25 40.88
C LEU A 6 6.80 -2.49 40.86
N GLY A 7 6.11 -1.74 41.72
CA GLY A 7 4.67 -1.73 41.83
C GLY A 7 4.04 -1.39 40.48
N GLY A 8 3.10 -2.25 40.07
CA GLY A 8 2.22 -1.98 38.96
C GLY A 8 1.42 -0.70 39.19
N ARG A 9 1.70 0.30 38.38
CA ARG A 9 0.74 1.29 37.89
C ARG A 9 1.15 1.50 36.44
N ARG A 10 0.22 1.34 35.49
CA ARG A 10 0.43 1.78 34.11
C ARG A 10 0.91 3.22 34.20
N SER A 11 2.21 3.45 33.97
CA SER A 11 2.69 4.80 33.74
C SER A 11 1.86 5.33 32.60
N GLU A 12 1.37 6.56 32.74
CA GLU A 12 0.77 7.30 31.65
C GLU A 12 1.90 7.66 30.68
N ALA A 13 2.46 6.62 30.06
CA ALA A 13 3.52 6.72 29.08
C ALA A 13 2.88 7.40 27.88
N THR A 14 3.24 8.65 27.69
CA THR A 14 2.78 9.39 26.52
C THR A 14 3.27 8.67 25.28
N VAL A 15 2.53 8.79 24.17
CA VAL A 15 2.91 8.15 22.90
C VAL A 15 4.36 8.50 22.51
N TYR A 16 4.82 9.71 22.88
CA TYR A 16 6.19 10.18 22.66
C TYR A 16 7.26 9.40 23.44
N GLU A 17 6.98 8.96 24.67
CA GLU A 17 7.90 8.13 25.45
C GLU A 17 7.97 6.68 24.94
N MET A 18 6.91 6.22 24.27
CA MET A 18 6.86 4.90 23.63
C MET A 18 7.51 4.87 22.24
N CYS A 19 7.59 6.02 21.56
CA CYS A 19 8.18 6.12 20.23
C CYS A 19 9.72 6.22 20.31
N SER A 20 10.39 5.56 19.35
CA SER A 20 11.82 5.77 19.17
C SER A 20 12.11 7.21 18.74
N LYS A 21 13.18 7.79 19.28
CA LYS A 21 13.59 9.19 19.03
C LYS A 21 13.76 9.52 17.53
N TYR A 22 14.00 8.51 16.69
CA TYR A 22 14.11 8.66 15.23
C TYR A 22 12.87 9.28 14.57
N TYR A 23 11.70 9.15 15.18
CA TYR A 23 10.45 9.71 14.66
C TYR A 23 10.09 11.09 15.23
N LEU A 24 10.96 11.69 16.04
CA LEU A 24 10.76 13.07 16.47
C LEU A 24 10.99 14.02 15.29
N ILE A 25 10.09 15.00 15.13
CA ILE A 25 10.14 16.00 14.06
C ILE A 25 11.49 16.73 14.06
N GLU A 26 12.04 17.03 15.24
CA GLU A 26 13.34 17.66 15.40
C GLU A 26 14.47 16.83 14.81
N LEU A 27 14.46 15.50 15.04
CA LEU A 27 15.49 14.60 14.55
C LEU A 27 15.36 14.36 13.03
N TRP A 28 14.13 14.28 12.53
CA TRP A 28 13.85 14.19 11.10
C TRP A 28 14.28 15.47 10.38
N ALA A 29 13.98 16.65 10.94
CA ALA A 29 14.43 17.93 10.42
C ALA A 29 15.97 18.03 10.41
N LEU A 30 16.65 17.52 11.44
CA LEU A 30 18.11 17.42 11.47
C LEU A 30 18.64 16.47 10.37
N ALA A 31 18.01 15.33 10.12
CA ALA A 31 18.46 14.43 9.05
C ALA A 31 18.51 15.13 7.67
N TYR A 32 17.60 16.07 7.42
CA TYR A 32 17.52 16.86 6.18
C TYR A 32 18.04 18.30 6.33
N HIS A 33 18.70 18.66 7.43
CA HIS A 33 19.23 20.02 7.61
C HIS A 33 20.40 20.33 6.67
N ARG A 34 21.07 19.29 6.17
CA ARG A 34 22.21 19.45 5.26
C ARG A 34 21.69 19.78 3.87
N THR A 35 22.49 20.56 3.14
CA THR A 35 22.24 20.87 1.74
C THR A 35 22.14 19.59 0.92
N ILE A 36 20.97 19.32 0.37
CA ILE A 36 20.78 18.24 -0.60
C ILE A 36 21.39 18.72 -1.91
N TYR A 37 22.51 18.11 -2.29
CA TYR A 37 23.09 18.37 -3.61
C TYR A 37 22.19 17.74 -4.67
N PRO A 38 21.72 18.51 -5.67
CA PRO A 38 20.96 17.93 -6.75
C PRO A 38 21.84 16.93 -7.50
N VAL A 39 21.29 15.76 -7.78
CA VAL A 39 21.95 14.78 -8.63
C VAL A 39 22.09 15.40 -10.03
N PRO A 40 23.31 15.48 -10.60
CA PRO A 40 23.51 16.09 -11.91
C PRO A 40 22.82 15.27 -12.99
N HIS A 41 22.58 15.89 -14.15
CA HIS A 41 22.00 15.21 -15.31
C HIS A 41 22.86 13.99 -15.71
N VAL A 42 22.21 12.91 -16.17
CA VAL A 42 22.88 11.65 -16.51
C VAL A 42 23.99 11.80 -17.56
N SER A 43 23.95 12.83 -18.40
CA SER A 43 25.00 13.11 -19.39
C SER A 43 26.33 13.58 -18.78
N THR A 44 26.32 14.01 -17.52
CA THR A 44 27.52 14.46 -16.79
C THR A 44 28.18 13.32 -16.02
N TRP A 45 27.59 12.13 -16.02
CA TRP A 45 28.11 11.02 -15.24
C TRP A 45 29.23 10.29 -15.99
N ASP A 46 30.41 10.21 -15.36
CA ASP A 46 31.50 9.36 -15.81
C ASP A 46 31.26 7.93 -15.32
N VAL A 47 30.52 7.12 -16.10
CA VAL A 47 30.18 5.74 -15.72
C VAL A 47 31.24 4.77 -16.26
N PRO A 48 31.95 4.00 -15.40
CA PRO A 48 32.91 2.97 -15.84
C PRO A 48 32.30 1.93 -16.79
N GLU A 49 33.12 1.43 -17.71
CA GLU A 49 32.67 0.50 -18.76
C GLU A 49 32.07 -0.80 -18.19
N GLU A 50 32.59 -1.28 -17.07
CA GLU A 50 32.06 -2.46 -16.35
C GLU A 50 30.61 -2.26 -15.92
N ILE A 51 30.26 -1.04 -15.46
CA ILE A 51 28.90 -0.71 -15.01
C ILE A 51 27.97 -0.50 -16.22
N GLN A 52 28.48 0.08 -17.31
CA GLN A 52 27.71 0.21 -18.54
C GLN A 52 27.33 -1.16 -19.12
N LYS A 53 28.22 -2.16 -19.00
CA LYS A 53 27.96 -3.56 -19.42
C LYS A 53 26.93 -4.27 -18.54
N LEU A 54 26.75 -3.83 -17.30
CA LEU A 54 25.73 -4.35 -16.37
C LEU A 54 24.33 -3.77 -16.65
N PHE A 55 24.15 -3.00 -17.73
CA PHE A 55 22.83 -2.47 -18.09
C PHE A 55 21.81 -3.60 -18.25
N ALA A 56 20.96 -3.75 -17.23
CA ALA A 56 19.89 -4.73 -17.24
C ALA A 56 18.81 -4.26 -18.21
N LEU A 57 18.74 -4.93 -19.36
CA LEU A 57 17.57 -4.81 -20.22
C LEU A 57 16.34 -5.25 -19.42
N PRO A 58 15.17 -4.61 -19.63
CA PRO A 58 13.93 -5.14 -19.08
C PRO A 58 13.79 -6.60 -19.56
N PHE A 59 13.33 -7.48 -18.67
CA PHE A 59 13.04 -8.86 -19.06
C PHE A 59 12.09 -8.88 -20.25
N ASP A 60 12.38 -9.74 -21.22
CA ASP A 60 11.45 -10.00 -22.31
C ASP A 60 10.17 -10.59 -21.74
N TYR A 61 9.09 -9.82 -21.80
CA TYR A 61 7.77 -10.27 -21.42
C TYR A 61 6.89 -10.32 -22.66
N ASP A 62 6.20 -11.44 -22.84
CA ASP A 62 5.13 -11.52 -23.81
C ASP A 62 4.01 -10.58 -23.37
N LYS A 63 3.78 -9.54 -24.17
CA LYS A 63 2.68 -8.60 -23.92
C LYS A 63 1.36 -9.36 -24.00
N THR A 64 0.75 -9.60 -22.86
CA THR A 64 -0.62 -10.12 -22.85
C THR A 64 -1.52 -9.10 -23.53
N LYS A 65 -2.34 -9.57 -24.49
CA LYS A 65 -3.29 -8.70 -25.18
C LYS A 65 -4.28 -8.19 -24.14
N GLY A 66 -4.15 -6.91 -23.77
CA GLY A 66 -5.07 -6.24 -22.86
C GLY A 66 -6.49 -6.19 -23.43
N ARG A 67 -7.39 -5.53 -22.70
CA ARG A 67 -8.74 -5.28 -23.23
C ARG A 67 -8.64 -4.53 -24.56
N ASN A 68 -9.29 -5.06 -25.60
CA ASN A 68 -9.41 -4.34 -26.88
C ASN A 68 -9.93 -2.92 -26.60
N GLN A 69 -9.19 -1.92 -27.04
CA GLN A 69 -9.64 -0.54 -26.96
C GLN A 69 -10.82 -0.37 -27.92
N GLU A 70 -11.91 0.22 -27.43
CA GLU A 70 -13.05 0.56 -28.26
C GLU A 70 -12.77 1.96 -28.83
N GLU A 71 -12.58 2.08 -30.15
CA GLU A 71 -12.32 3.37 -30.83
C GLU A 71 -13.55 4.28 -30.86
N ARG A 72 -14.74 3.71 -30.63
CA ARG A 72 -16.02 4.42 -30.71
C ARG A 72 -16.46 4.93 -29.35
N PHE A 73 -16.72 6.23 -29.29
CA PHE A 73 -17.49 6.84 -28.20
C PHE A 73 -18.98 6.79 -28.54
N PRO A 74 -19.85 6.25 -27.66
CA PRO A 74 -21.28 6.20 -27.91
C PRO A 74 -21.89 7.61 -27.86
N GLY A 75 -22.75 7.94 -28.84
CA GLY A 75 -23.45 9.22 -28.91
C GLY A 75 -24.60 9.32 -27.89
N THR A 76 -25.13 10.54 -27.72
CA THR A 76 -26.31 10.79 -26.87
C THR A 76 -27.51 9.97 -27.35
N GLY A 77 -28.00 9.07 -26.49
CA GLY A 77 -29.13 8.16 -26.81
C GLY A 77 -28.73 6.72 -27.11
N GLU A 78 -27.44 6.42 -27.30
CA GLU A 78 -26.98 5.04 -27.48
C GLU A 78 -26.95 4.29 -26.14
N SER A 79 -27.75 3.23 -26.03
CA SER A 79 -27.77 2.40 -24.83
C SER A 79 -26.45 1.61 -24.68
N ARG A 80 -25.78 1.74 -23.53
CA ARG A 80 -24.61 0.90 -23.22
C ARG A 80 -25.07 -0.54 -23.01
N LYS A 81 -24.39 -1.50 -23.66
CA LYS A 81 -24.62 -2.94 -23.42
C LYS A 81 -24.46 -3.23 -21.93
N LYS A 82 -25.53 -3.69 -21.27
CA LYS A 82 -25.47 -4.12 -19.86
C LYS A 82 -24.50 -5.31 -19.75
N LYS A 83 -23.44 -5.17 -18.94
CA LYS A 83 -22.53 -6.29 -18.65
C LYS A 83 -23.36 -7.44 -18.05
N LYS A 84 -23.30 -8.62 -18.66
CA LYS A 84 -23.93 -9.84 -18.11
C LYS A 84 -23.45 -10.03 -16.66
N LYS A 85 -24.36 -10.37 -15.74
CA LYS A 85 -24.00 -10.72 -14.37
C LYS A 85 -23.23 -12.04 -14.44
N THR A 86 -21.95 -12.03 -14.07
CA THR A 86 -21.17 -13.25 -13.83
C THR A 86 -21.58 -13.83 -12.47
N SER A 87 -21.49 -15.14 -12.29
CA SER A 87 -21.83 -15.84 -11.03
C SER A 87 -21.08 -15.32 -9.80
N ASN A 88 -19.95 -14.64 -10.02
CA ASN A 88 -19.06 -14.15 -8.98
C ASN A 88 -19.44 -12.76 -8.43
N LYS A 89 -20.54 -12.15 -8.91
CA LYS A 89 -21.05 -10.91 -8.33
C LYS A 89 -21.88 -11.23 -7.08
N PRO A 90 -21.66 -10.56 -5.94
CA PRO A 90 -22.44 -10.79 -4.74
C PRO A 90 -23.92 -10.46 -5.04
N GLN A 91 -24.81 -11.40 -4.74
CA GLN A 91 -26.25 -11.17 -4.79
C GLN A 91 -26.67 -10.54 -3.46
N LEU A 92 -27.23 -9.34 -3.55
CA LEU A 92 -27.61 -8.52 -2.41
C LEU A 92 -28.95 -8.98 -1.85
N ASP A 93 -28.96 -10.16 -1.21
CA ASP A 93 -30.15 -10.85 -0.67
C ASP A 93 -29.91 -12.35 -0.39
N LYS A 94 -28.76 -12.91 -0.76
CA LYS A 94 -28.41 -14.28 -0.35
C LYS A 94 -28.09 -14.31 1.14
N ASN A 95 -29.05 -14.79 1.95
CA ASN A 95 -28.88 -15.08 3.37
C ASN A 95 -27.51 -15.75 3.62
N LEU A 96 -26.68 -15.12 4.46
CA LEU A 96 -25.28 -15.48 4.78
C LEU A 96 -25.13 -16.81 5.57
N GLY A 97 -26.09 -17.72 5.46
CA GLY A 97 -26.12 -18.99 6.15
C GLY A 97 -26.42 -18.88 7.65
N LYS A 98 -26.63 -20.04 8.28
CA LYS A 98 -27.05 -20.23 9.68
C LYS A 98 -26.11 -19.61 10.73
N TRP A 99 -24.94 -19.14 10.33
CA TRP A 99 -23.90 -18.56 11.18
C TRP A 99 -24.28 -17.24 11.85
N PHE A 100 -25.26 -16.52 11.31
CA PHE A 100 -25.76 -15.26 11.86
C PHE A 100 -27.12 -15.38 12.56
N GLN A 101 -27.64 -16.59 12.74
CA GLN A 101 -28.85 -16.77 13.55
C GLN A 101 -28.42 -16.91 15.02
N PRO A 102 -28.95 -16.09 15.94
CA PRO A 102 -28.66 -16.25 17.36
C PRO A 102 -29.11 -17.64 17.81
N VAL A 103 -28.25 -18.35 18.53
CA VAL A 103 -28.57 -19.65 19.11
C VAL A 103 -29.80 -19.46 20.01
N ARG A 104 -30.93 -20.06 19.62
CA ARG A 104 -32.10 -20.09 20.49
C ARG A 104 -31.73 -20.96 21.68
N SER A 105 -31.74 -20.39 22.88
CA SER A 105 -31.69 -21.14 24.12
C SER A 105 -33.04 -21.84 24.26
N ASP A 106 -33.06 -23.14 23.98
CA ASP A 106 -34.24 -23.97 24.19
C ASP A 106 -34.52 -24.05 25.71
N THR A 107 -35.72 -23.63 26.11
CA THR A 107 -36.33 -23.90 27.42
C THR A 107 -36.72 -25.35 27.56
#